data_AF-A0A0C2N1R2-F1
#
_entry.id   AF-A0A0C2N1R2-F1
#
_cell.length_a   1.000
_cell.length_b   1.000
_cell.length_c   1.000
_cell.angle_alpha   90.00
_cell.angle_beta   90.00
_cell.angle_gamma   90.00
#
_symmetry.space_group_name_H-M   'P 1'
#
loop_
_entity.id
_entity.type
_entity.pdbx_description
1 polymer ?
#
loop_
_entity_poly.entity_id
_entity_poly.type
_entity_poly.pdbx_seq_one_letter_code
_entity_poly.pdbx_strand_id
1 'polypeptide(L)'
;MKNFELFYVFWEGAPNYLVFCFQEKKDNTVINQIVKVSEDGGKSFVIWRLADAGKVVYFDQLIPIKDSLFGISSINRTFIYVNSKAEAFSVQRFEANSLIIPSHFLPSFIYKLVKKDASVS
;
A
#
# COMPACT_ATOMS: atom_id res chain seq x y z
N MET A 1 -26.64 -5.11 -1.53
CA MET A 1 -25.68 -4.50 -0.59
C MET A 1 -24.28 -4.89 -1.06
N LYS A 2 -23.33 -3.96 -1.10
CA LYS A 2 -21.94 -4.27 -1.49
C LYS A 2 -21.18 -4.82 -0.28
N ASN A 3 -20.36 -5.85 -0.48
CA ASN A 3 -19.53 -6.45 0.57
C ASN A 3 -18.14 -5.80 0.54
N PHE A 4 -17.83 -5.04 1.59
CA PHE A 4 -16.53 -4.43 1.77
C PHE A 4 -15.78 -5.12 2.91
N GLU A 5 -14.52 -5.43 2.66
CA GLU A 5 -13.54 -5.72 3.72
C GLU A 5 -12.87 -4.42 4.14
N LEU A 6 -12.66 -4.27 5.45
CA LEU A 6 -11.95 -3.13 6.02
C LEU A 6 -10.63 -3.62 6.62
N PHE A 7 -9.54 -2.95 6.27
CA PHE A 7 -8.33 -2.96 7.08
C PHE A 7 -7.86 -1.53 7.33
N TYR A 8 -7.12 -1.32 8.41
CA TYR A 8 -6.66 0.00 8.81
C TYR A 8 -5.26 -0.08 9.39
N VAL A 9 -4.55 1.04 9.33
CA VAL A 9 -3.25 1.21 9.98
C VAL A 9 -3.19 2.55 10.71
N PHE A 10 -2.57 2.54 11.89
CA PHE A 10 -2.17 3.74 12.59
C PHE A 10 -0.72 4.04 12.23
N TRP A 11 -0.49 5.18 11.59
CA TRP A 11 0.82 5.56 11.11
C TRP A 11 1.53 6.42 12.15
N GLU A 12 2.17 5.75 13.11
CA GLU A 12 2.80 6.37 14.28
C GLU A 12 3.89 7.41 13.95
N GLY A 13 4.64 7.23 12.85
CA GLY A 13 5.68 8.18 12.43
C GLY A 13 5.19 9.41 11.67
N ALA A 14 3.87 9.54 11.44
CA ALA A 14 3.27 10.76 10.95
C ALA A 14 2.32 11.32 12.02
N PRO A 15 2.22 12.66 12.18
CA PRO A 15 1.45 13.25 13.27
C PRO A 15 -0.05 12.96 13.07
N ASN A 16 -0.54 11.93 13.77
CA ASN A 16 -1.95 11.51 13.86
C ASN A 16 -2.58 10.95 12.58
N TYR A 17 -1.83 10.19 11.77
CA TYR A 17 -2.37 9.56 10.57
C TYR A 17 -3.10 8.25 10.87
N LEU A 18 -4.41 8.24 10.62
CA LEU A 18 -5.23 7.02 10.53
C LEU A 18 -5.54 6.74 9.06
N VAL A 19 -5.18 5.54 8.59
CA VAL A 19 -5.49 5.13 7.21
C VAL A 19 -6.47 3.97 7.25
N PHE A 20 -7.65 4.17 6.65
CA PHE A 20 -8.67 3.14 6.48
C PHE A 20 -8.75 2.75 5.01
N CYS A 21 -8.71 1.45 4.75
CA CYS A 21 -8.80 0.91 3.41
C CYS A 21 -10.03 -0.02 3.31
N PHE A 22 -11.02 0.41 2.53
CA PHE A 22 -12.21 -0.35 2.22
C PHE A 22 -12.04 -1.02 0.87
N GLN A 23 -12.07 -2.34 0.82
CA GLN A 23 -11.93 -3.13 -0.39
C GLN A 23 -13.23 -3.86 -0.72
N GLU A 24 -13.77 -3.63 -1.91
CA GLU A 24 -14.82 -4.44 -2.50
C GLU A 24 -14.15 -5.58 -3.29
N LYS A 25 -14.40 -6.83 -2.90
CA LYS A 25 -13.84 -8.00 -3.57
C LYS A 25 -14.91 -8.81 -4.28
N LYS A 26 -14.57 -9.34 -5.45
CA LYS A 26 -15.35 -10.35 -6.18
C LYS A 26 -14.40 -11.47 -6.60
N ASP A 27 -14.68 -12.70 -6.19
CA ASP A 27 -13.84 -13.88 -6.50
C ASP A 27 -12.35 -13.65 -6.16
N ASN A 28 -12.08 -13.11 -4.95
CA ASN A 28 -10.76 -12.70 -4.46
C ASN A 28 -10.04 -11.58 -5.25
N THR A 29 -10.71 -10.98 -6.24
CA THR A 29 -10.19 -9.84 -7.00
C THR A 29 -10.75 -8.54 -6.44
N VAL A 30 -9.88 -7.56 -6.16
CA VAL A 30 -10.31 -6.21 -5.76
C VAL A 30 -10.92 -5.52 -6.98
N ILE A 31 -12.22 -5.24 -6.91
CA ILE A 31 -12.95 -4.54 -7.98
C ILE A 31 -13.12 -3.04 -7.69
N ASN A 32 -13.00 -2.65 -6.42
CA ASN A 32 -13.07 -1.28 -5.99
C ASN A 32 -12.34 -1.12 -4.65
N GLN A 33 -11.67 0.01 -4.46
CA GLN A 33 -11.01 0.35 -3.21
C GLN A 33 -11.21 1.82 -2.90
N ILE A 34 -11.56 2.11 -1.65
CA ILE A 34 -11.62 3.47 -1.12
C ILE A 34 -10.62 3.53 0.02
N VAL A 35 -9.60 4.36 -0.14
CA VAL A 35 -8.67 4.68 0.95
C VAL A 35 -9.07 6.02 1.54
N LYS A 36 -9.22 6.07 2.86
CA LYS A 36 -9.48 7.29 3.61
C LYS A 36 -8.33 7.53 4.56
N VAL A 37 -7.88 8.78 4.60
CA VAL A 37 -6.79 9.23 5.47
C VAL A 37 -7.33 10.32 6.37
N SER A 38 -7.00 10.27 7.65
CA SER A 38 -7.24 11.34 8.61
C SER A 38 -5.92 11.81 9.16
N GLU A 39 -5.71 13.13 9.19
CA GLU A 39 -4.51 13.79 9.70
C GLU A 39 -4.74 14.43 11.08
N ASP A 40 -5.99 14.40 11.56
CA ASP A 40 -6.45 15.11 12.76
C ASP A 40 -6.92 14.16 13.87
N GLY A 41 -6.42 12.92 13.86
CA GLY A 41 -6.76 11.90 14.85
C GLY A 41 -8.19 11.36 14.69
N GLY A 42 -8.71 11.33 13.47
CA GLY A 42 -10.00 10.75 13.11
C GLY A 42 -11.18 11.72 13.13
N LYS A 43 -10.96 13.03 13.26
CA LYS A 43 -12.04 14.03 13.25
C LYS A 43 -12.57 14.28 11.84
N SER A 44 -11.68 14.25 10.85
CA SER A 44 -12.01 14.36 9.44
C SER A 44 -11.26 13.33 8.59
N PHE A 45 -11.85 12.97 7.45
CA PHE A 45 -11.29 11.99 6.53
C PHE A 45 -11.32 12.54 5.10
N VAL A 46 -10.18 12.46 4.43
CA VAL A 46 -10.06 12.73 3.00
C VAL A 46 -9.96 11.43 2.22
N ILE A 47 -10.55 11.40 1.03
CA ILE A 47 -10.37 10.27 0.11
C ILE A 47 -8.97 10.38 -0.49
N TRP A 48 -8.17 9.35 -0.27
CA TRP A 48 -6.82 9.27 -0.81
C TRP A 48 -6.82 8.35 -2.03
N ARG A 49 -6.40 8.89 -3.18
CA ARG A 49 -6.29 8.17 -4.44
C ARG A 49 -4.88 8.32 -4.96
N LEU A 50 -4.18 7.19 -5.02
CA LEU A 50 -2.84 7.13 -5.57
C LEU A 50 -2.88 6.56 -6.98
N ALA A 51 -2.18 7.20 -7.90
CA ALA A 51 -2.07 6.75 -9.28
C ALA A 51 -0.60 6.66 -9.69
N ASP A 52 -0.24 5.57 -10.35
CA ASP A 52 1.06 5.36 -11.01
C ASP A 52 0.85 5.29 -12.52
N ALA A 53 1.54 6.15 -13.28
CA ALA A 53 1.40 6.24 -14.73
C ALA A 53 -0.06 6.30 -15.23
N GLY A 54 -0.91 7.07 -14.53
CA GLY A 54 -2.33 7.23 -14.85
C GLY A 54 -3.24 6.06 -14.45
N LYS A 55 -2.70 5.02 -13.81
CA LYS A 55 -3.47 3.88 -13.30
C LYS A 55 -3.62 3.97 -11.79
N VAL A 56 -4.84 3.78 -11.30
CA VAL A 56 -5.11 3.68 -9.86
C VAL A 56 -4.33 2.51 -9.27
N VAL A 57 -3.74 2.73 -8.10
CA VAL A 57 -3.05 1.71 -7.32
C VAL A 57 -4.03 1.14 -6.30
N TYR A 58 -4.17 -0.18 -6.28
CA TYR A 58 -4.96 -0.91 -5.30
C TYR A 58 -4.04 -1.55 -4.28
N PHE A 59 -4.11 -1.14 -3.02
CA PHE A 59 -3.24 -1.67 -1.96
C PHE A 59 -3.78 -2.98 -1.42
N ASP A 60 -2.97 -4.03 -1.39
CA ASP A 60 -3.25 -5.25 -0.62
C ASP A 60 -2.82 -5.09 0.83
N GLN A 61 -1.72 -4.36 1.03
CA GLN A 61 -1.12 -4.13 2.34
C GLN A 61 -0.63 -2.69 2.44
N LEU A 62 -0.77 -2.14 3.64
CA LEU A 62 -0.19 -0.88 4.07
C LEU A 62 0.57 -1.16 5.36
N ILE A 63 1.81 -0.69 5.44
CA ILE A 63 2.71 -0.97 6.55
C ILE A 63 3.37 0.35 6.94
N PRO A 64 3.10 0.89 8.13
CA PRO A 64 3.85 2.03 8.66
C PRO A 64 5.32 1.65 8.89
N ILE A 65 6.25 2.44 8.36
CA ILE A 65 7.69 2.25 8.50
C ILE A 65 8.34 3.59 8.82
N LYS A 66 8.61 3.83 10.11
CA LYS A 66 9.08 5.13 10.62
C LYS A 66 8.19 6.25 10.05
N ASP A 67 8.81 7.24 9.40
CA ASP A 67 8.17 8.44 8.87
C ASP A 67 7.53 8.23 7.47
N SER A 68 7.41 6.97 7.04
CA SER A 68 6.88 6.58 5.73
C SER A 68 5.78 5.53 5.86
N LEU A 69 4.87 5.50 4.91
CA LEU A 69 3.90 4.42 4.73
C LEU A 69 4.32 3.60 3.51
N PHE A 70 4.52 2.31 3.72
CA PHE A 70 4.84 1.36 2.66
C PHE A 70 3.57 0.65 2.20
N GLY A 71 3.27 0.76 0.91
CA GLY A 71 2.12 0.10 0.30
C GLY A 71 2.56 -0.96 -0.70
N ILE A 72 1.88 -2.11 -0.71
CA ILE A 72 2.06 -3.16 -1.71
C ILE A 72 0.79 -3.26 -2.55
N SER A 73 0.96 -3.32 -3.86
CA SER A 73 -0.08 -3.65 -4.83
C SER A 73 0.36 -4.82 -5.71
N SER A 74 -0.25 -5.97 -5.51
CA SER A 74 -0.01 -7.21 -6.26
C SER A 74 -0.63 -7.11 -7.65
N ILE A 75 -1.78 -6.43 -7.78
CA ILE A 75 -2.45 -6.19 -9.07
C ILE A 75 -1.55 -5.36 -9.99
N ASN A 76 -0.99 -4.26 -9.48
CA ASN A 76 -0.09 -3.40 -10.25
C ASN A 76 1.35 -3.95 -10.28
N ARG A 77 1.66 -4.96 -9.46
CA ARG A 77 3.00 -5.45 -9.15
C ARG A 77 3.93 -4.32 -8.77
N THR A 78 3.46 -3.44 -7.88
CA THR A 78 4.20 -2.29 -7.39
C THR A 78 4.27 -2.26 -5.88
N PHE A 79 5.38 -1.77 -5.36
CA PHE A 79 5.42 -1.25 -4.00
C PHE A 79 5.70 0.25 -4.03
N ILE A 80 5.19 0.94 -3.02
CA ILE A 80 5.15 2.40 -2.98
C ILE A 80 5.54 2.86 -1.58
N TYR A 81 6.37 3.90 -1.53
CA TYR A 81 6.59 4.66 -0.31
C TYR A 81 5.87 6.00 -0.38
N VAL A 82 5.20 6.30 0.70
CA VAL A 82 4.38 7.51 0.86
C VAL A 82 4.91 8.29 2.05
N ASN A 83 5.07 9.60 1.88
CA ASN A 83 5.52 10.50 2.94
C ASN A 83 4.35 10.92 3.84
N SER A 84 4.66 11.56 4.98
CA SER A 84 3.65 12.05 5.93
C SER A 84 2.68 13.09 5.38
N LYS A 85 2.74 13.47 4.10
CA LYS A 85 1.74 14.32 3.41
C LYS A 85 0.84 13.50 2.47
N ALA A 86 0.85 12.17 2.60
CA ALA A 86 0.16 11.24 1.71
C ALA A 86 0.61 11.32 0.23
N GLU A 87 1.84 11.78 -0.03
CA GLU A 87 2.42 11.85 -1.38
C GLU A 87 3.37 10.66 -1.61
N ALA A 88 3.24 10.00 -2.76
CA ALA A 88 4.21 8.98 -3.17
C ALA A 88 5.55 9.64 -3.54
N PHE A 89 6.64 9.17 -2.95
CA PHE A 89 7.99 9.62 -3.30
C PHE A 89 8.86 8.51 -3.93
N SER A 90 8.40 7.26 -3.85
CA SER A 90 9.03 6.14 -4.55
C SER A 90 7.95 5.15 -4.98
N VAL A 91 7.95 4.78 -6.26
CA VAL A 91 7.07 3.76 -6.83
C VAL A 91 7.96 2.81 -7.62
N GLN A 92 7.94 1.53 -7.29
CA GLN A 92 8.79 0.55 -7.96
C GLN A 92 7.98 -0.68 -8.31
N ARG A 93 8.27 -1.25 -9.48
CA ARG A 93 7.68 -2.51 -9.92
C ARG A 93 8.51 -3.68 -9.42
N PHE A 94 7.84 -4.79 -9.13
CA PHE A 94 8.49 -6.05 -8.81
C PHE A 94 8.09 -7.17 -9.77
N GLU A 95 8.94 -8.20 -9.82
CA GLU A 95 8.77 -9.33 -10.73
C GLU A 95 7.60 -10.23 -10.30
N ALA A 96 7.03 -10.94 -11.28
CA ALA A 96 6.12 -12.03 -10.97
C ALA A 96 6.82 -13.06 -10.07
N ASN A 97 6.10 -13.61 -9.09
CA ASN A 97 6.60 -14.60 -8.12
C ASN A 97 7.70 -14.10 -7.17
N SER A 98 7.83 -12.78 -6.99
CA SER A 98 8.68 -12.22 -5.94
C SER A 98 7.86 -11.86 -4.72
N LEU A 99 8.41 -12.14 -3.53
CA LEU A 99 7.88 -11.67 -2.26
C LEU A 99 8.68 -10.43 -1.83
N ILE A 100 7.95 -9.35 -1.59
CA ILE A 100 8.49 -8.06 -1.17
C ILE A 100 8.27 -7.91 0.33
N ILE A 101 9.36 -7.84 1.09
CA ILE A 101 9.34 -7.65 2.54
C ILE A 101 10.07 -6.35 2.85
N PRO A 102 9.38 -5.30 3.30
CA PRO A 102 10.05 -4.07 3.63
C PRO A 102 10.85 -4.22 4.94
N SER A 103 11.99 -3.54 5.06
CA SER A 103 12.71 -3.48 6.33
C SER A 103 11.99 -2.53 7.30
N HIS A 104 11.62 -3.05 8.46
CA HIS A 104 11.03 -2.23 9.54
C HIS A 104 12.04 -1.27 10.19
N PHE A 105 13.35 -1.50 10.00
CA PHE A 105 14.42 -0.70 10.63
C PHE A 105 15.05 0.31 9.68
N LEU A 106 15.19 -0.01 8.40
CA LEU A 106 15.83 0.84 7.41
C LEU A 106 14.90 0.97 6.20
N PRO A 107 14.07 2.04 6.13
CA PRO A 107 13.04 2.17 5.09
C PRO A 107 13.57 2.06 3.67
N SER A 108 14.85 2.42 3.44
CA SER A 108 15.52 2.32 2.14
C SER A 108 15.86 0.89 1.71
N PHE A 109 15.68 -0.12 2.58
CA PHE A 109 16.01 -1.52 2.29
C PHE A 109 14.74 -2.36 2.19
N ILE A 110 14.71 -3.20 1.16
CA ILE A 110 13.68 -4.19 0.93
C ILE A 110 14.36 -5.53 0.76
N TYR A 111 13.85 -6.55 1.44
CA TYR A 111 14.23 -7.93 1.19
C TYR A 111 13.32 -8.47 0.08
N LYS A 112 13.94 -8.92 -1.00
CA LYS A 112 13.26 -9.57 -2.12
C LYS A 112 13.57 -11.06 -2.06
N LEU A 113 12.56 -11.88 -1.82
CA LEU A 113 12.70 -13.33 -2.01
C LEU A 113 12.18 -13.70 -3.40
N VAL A 114 13.03 -14.39 -4.17
CA VAL A 114 12.70 -14.90 -5.50
C VAL A 114 12.86 -16.40 -5.48
N LYS A 115 11.84 -17.12 -5.95
CA LYS A 115 11.94 -18.57 -6.10
C LYS A 115 12.93 -18.88 -7.22
N LYS A 116 14.09 -19.45 -6.87
CA LYS A 116 14.98 -20.10 -7.83
C LYS A 116 14.20 -21.30 -8.39
N ASP A 117 14.10 -21.41 -9.72
CA ASP A 117 13.42 -22.47 -10.51
C ASP A 117 12.19 -22.05 -11.34
N ALA A 118 11.94 -20.76 -11.54
CA ALA A 118 11.26 -20.32 -12.77
C ALA A 118 12.35 -20.12 -13.83
N SER A 119 12.43 -21.01 -14.82
CA SER A 119 13.32 -20.86 -15.96
C SER A 119 13.17 -19.46 -16.55
N VAL A 120 14.25 -18.68 -16.51
CA VAL A 120 14.34 -17.44 -17.28
C VAL A 120 14.51 -17.89 -18.73
N SER A 121 13.42 -17.83 -19.49
CA SER A 121 13.45 -17.83 -20.96
C SER A 121 13.41 -16.39 -21.44
#